data_AF-A0A6L3A3B0-F1
#
_entry.id   AF-A0A6L3A3B0-F1
#
_cell.length_a   1.000
_cell.length_b   1.000
_cell.length_c   1.000
_cell.angle_alpha   90.00
_cell.angle_beta   90.00
_cell.angle_gamma   90.00
#
_symmetry.space_group_name_H-M   'P 1'
#
loop_
_entity.id
_entity.type
_entity.pdbx_description
1 polymer ?
#
loop_
_entity_poly.entity_id
_entity_poly.type
_entity_poly.pdbx_seq_one_letter_code
_entity_poly.pdbx_strand_id
1 'polypeptide(L)'
;PYWQSVIARDVAAGRRVLIVAHGNSLRALVKHLDGISDQDIVELNIPTGVPLLYELESNLRPVKSQYLGDPEEIARAAAAVAAQGKAK
;
A
#
# COMPACT_ATOMS: atom_id res chain seq x y z
N PRO A 1 13.16 -10.44 1.89
CA PRO A 1 12.68 -9.04 1.93
C PRO A 1 12.11 -8.72 3.32
N TYR A 2 11.98 -7.43 3.71
CA TYR A 2 11.59 -7.04 5.07
C TYR A 2 10.18 -7.54 5.47
N TRP A 3 9.29 -7.70 4.48
CA TRP A 3 7.98 -8.34 4.65
C TRP A 3 8.11 -9.73 5.31
N GLN A 4 8.85 -10.66 4.70
CA GLN A 4 8.93 -12.06 5.16
C GLN A 4 9.67 -12.19 6.51
N SER A 5 10.69 -11.35 6.74
CA SER A 5 11.55 -11.50 7.92
C SER A 5 11.00 -10.86 9.19
N VAL A 6 10.17 -9.82 9.07
CA VAL A 6 9.67 -9.03 10.23
C VAL A 6 8.16 -8.88 10.18
N ILE A 7 7.64 -8.14 9.20
CA ILE A 7 6.22 -7.72 9.18
C ILE A 7 5.27 -8.93 9.19
N ALA A 8 5.50 -9.90 8.30
CA ALA A 8 4.70 -11.12 8.20
C ALA A 8 4.67 -11.91 9.51
N ARG A 9 5.78 -11.94 10.25
CA ARG A 9 5.88 -12.65 11.54
C ARG A 9 5.09 -11.93 12.63
N ASP A 10 5.17 -10.60 12.67
CA ASP A 10 4.41 -9.80 13.63
C ASP A 10 2.90 -9.92 13.38
N VAL A 11 2.47 -9.86 12.11
CA VAL A 11 1.06 -10.06 11.75
C VAL A 11 0.60 -11.49 12.09
N ALA A 12 1.38 -12.52 11.77
CA ALA A 12 1.07 -13.91 12.11
C ALA A 12 1.02 -14.16 13.64
N ALA A 13 1.75 -13.35 14.42
CA ALA A 13 1.66 -13.35 15.88
C ALA A 13 0.44 -12.59 16.43
N GLY A 14 -0.48 -12.15 15.58
CA GLY A 14 -1.70 -11.43 15.96
C GLY A 14 -1.48 -9.95 16.30
N ARG A 15 -0.31 -9.38 15.96
CA ARG A 15 -0.02 -7.97 16.23
C ARG A 15 -0.64 -7.08 15.15
N ARG A 16 -1.12 -5.90 15.57
CA ARG A 16 -1.51 -4.83 14.65
C ARG A 16 -0.26 -4.04 14.26
N VAL A 17 0.09 -4.06 12.97
CA VAL A 17 1.32 -3.44 12.46
C VAL A 17 0.98 -2.17 11.70
N LEU A 18 1.65 -1.06 12.06
CA LEU A 18 1.64 0.19 11.29
C LEU A 18 2.96 0.31 10.53
N ILE A 19 2.88 0.55 9.22
CA ILE A 19 4.05 0.74 8.35
C ILE A 19 4.05 2.20 7.89
N VAL A 20 5.11 2.93 8.22
CA VAL A 20 5.35 4.31 7.76
C VAL A 20 6.58 4.30 6.87
N ALA A 21 6.40 4.65 5.59
CA ALA A 21 7.47 4.59 4.59
C ALA A 21 7.20 5.59 3.43
N HIS A 22 7.94 5.46 2.34
CA HIS A 22 7.84 6.32 1.15
C HIS A 22 7.15 5.60 -0.03
N GLY A 23 6.72 6.37 -1.03
CA GLY A 23 5.91 5.88 -2.16
C GLY A 23 6.50 4.67 -2.89
N ASN A 24 7.79 4.63 -3.20
CA ASN A 24 8.41 3.48 -3.89
C ASN A 24 8.40 2.21 -3.04
N SER A 25 8.74 2.32 -1.75
CA SER A 25 8.75 1.18 -0.83
C SER A 25 7.33 0.66 -0.58
N LEU A 26 6.36 1.56 -0.43
CA LEU A 26 4.95 1.19 -0.27
C LEU A 26 4.40 0.55 -1.54
N ARG A 27 4.72 1.06 -2.73
CA ARG A 27 4.33 0.43 -4.00
C ARG A 27 4.88 -0.98 -4.14
N ALA A 28 6.15 -1.21 -3.80
CA ALA A 28 6.73 -2.54 -3.83
C ALA A 28 6.01 -3.51 -2.88
N LEU A 29 5.58 -3.03 -1.70
CA LEU A 29 4.82 -3.83 -0.75
C LEU A 29 3.40 -4.12 -1.27
N VAL A 30 2.68 -3.11 -1.76
CA VAL A 30 1.35 -3.27 -2.35
C VAL A 30 1.39 -4.21 -3.55
N LYS A 31 2.39 -4.08 -4.43
CA LYS A 31 2.62 -5.02 -5.53
C LYS A 31 2.73 -6.46 -5.06
N HIS A 32 3.51 -6.70 -4.01
CA HIS A 32 3.70 -8.03 -3.43
C HIS A 32 2.41 -8.58 -2.82
N LEU A 33 1.64 -7.75 -2.12
CA LEU A 33 0.40 -8.15 -1.46
C LEU A 33 -0.72 -8.44 -2.47
N ASP A 34 -0.93 -7.52 -3.41
CA ASP A 34 -2.05 -7.55 -4.34
C ASP A 34 -1.73 -8.32 -5.64
N GLY A 35 -0.51 -8.86 -5.75
CA GLY A 35 -0.07 -9.61 -6.93
C GLY A 35 -0.04 -8.78 -8.21
N ILE A 36 0.23 -7.47 -8.09
CA ILE A 36 0.22 -6.53 -9.21
C ILE A 36 1.38 -6.83 -10.15
N SER A 37 1.12 -6.83 -11.45
CA SER A 37 2.15 -7.07 -12.47
C SER A 37 3.17 -5.92 -12.55
N ASP A 38 4.32 -6.18 -13.17
CA ASP A 38 5.33 -5.15 -13.45
C ASP A 38 4.81 -4.04 -14.37
N GLN A 39 3.80 -4.34 -15.19
CA GLN A 39 3.17 -3.39 -16.09
C GLN A 39 2.16 -2.53 -15.35
N ASP A 40 1.31 -3.13 -14.50
CA ASP A 40 0.24 -2.40 -13.81
C ASP A 40 0.77 -1.56 -12.64
N ILE A 41 1.91 -1.92 -12.05
CA ILE A 41 2.47 -1.19 -10.90
C ILE A 41 2.89 0.25 -11.25
N VAL A 42 3.17 0.54 -12.53
CA VAL A 42 3.55 1.89 -12.96
C VAL A 42 2.41 2.90 -12.85
N GLU A 43 1.16 2.42 -12.96
CA GLU A 43 -0.05 3.24 -12.85
C GLU A 43 -0.50 3.43 -11.39
N LEU A 44 0.06 2.66 -10.45
CA LEU A 44 -0.29 2.75 -9.05
C LEU A 44 0.27 4.04 -8.43
N ASN A 45 -0.63 4.91 -7.99
CA ASN A 45 -0.30 6.15 -7.29
C ASN A 45 -0.86 6.08 -5.86
N ILE A 46 0.04 5.93 -4.89
CA ILE A 46 -0.31 5.89 -3.46
C ILE A 46 -0.40 7.34 -2.95
N PRO A 47 -1.57 7.83 -2.50
CA PRO A 47 -1.74 9.17 -1.98
C PRO A 47 -0.87 9.41 -0.74
N THR A 48 -0.30 10.60 -0.64
CA THR A 48 0.53 10.98 0.51
C THR A 48 -0.33 11.28 1.72
N GLY A 49 0.04 10.74 2.89
CA GLY A 49 -0.62 11.05 4.16
C GLY A 49 -1.98 10.37 4.38
N VAL A 50 -2.38 9.47 3.48
CA VAL A 50 -3.65 8.72 3.60
C VAL A 50 -3.37 7.29 4.07
N PRO A 51 -3.96 6.81 5.18
CA PRO A 51 -3.81 5.43 5.62
C PRO A 51 -4.47 4.43 4.64
N LEU A 52 -3.73 3.39 4.27
CA LEU A 52 -4.23 2.22 3.54
C LEU A 52 -4.33 1.03 4.50
N LEU A 53 -5.56 0.61 4.80
CA LEU A 53 -5.83 -0.53 5.67
C LEU A 53 -5.84 -1.82 4.85
N TYR A 54 -5.10 -2.82 5.31
CA TYR A 54 -5.16 -4.19 4.81
C TYR A 54 -5.75 -5.12 5.86
N GLU A 55 -6.70 -5.95 5.43
CA GLU A 55 -7.19 -7.10 6.18
C GLU A 55 -6.61 -8.36 5.55
N LEU A 56 -5.92 -9.18 6.34
CA LEU A 56 -5.25 -10.39 5.87
C LEU A 56 -5.87 -11.63 6.53
N GLU A 57 -5.91 -12.74 5.79
CA GLU A 57 -6.22 -14.05 6.35
C GLU A 57 -5.05 -14.59 7.20
N SER A 58 -5.28 -15.71 7.88
CA SER A 58 -4.25 -16.42 8.66
C SER A 58 -3.04 -16.87 7.82
N ASN A 59 -3.22 -17.07 6.51
CA ASN A 59 -2.15 -17.37 5.55
C ASN A 59 -1.43 -16.12 5.02
N LEU A 60 -1.72 -14.94 5.59
CA LEU A 60 -1.18 -13.62 5.21
C LEU A 60 -1.59 -13.13 3.81
N ARG A 61 -2.59 -13.74 3.17
CA ARG A 61 -3.17 -13.23 1.92
C ARG A 61 -4.13 -12.07 2.23
N PRO A 62 -4.09 -10.97 1.45
CA PRO A 62 -5.05 -9.89 1.62
C PRO A 62 -6.46 -10.33 1.20
N VAL A 63 -7.44 -10.02 2.04
CA VAL A 63 -8.88 -10.19 1.78
C VAL A 63 -9.47 -8.89 1.27
N LYS A 64 -9.01 -7.78 1.85
CA LYS A 64 -9.54 -6.45 1.58
C LYS A 64 -8.45 -5.40 1.78
N SER A 65 -8.45 -4.40 0.91
CA SER A 65 -7.72 -3.15 1.11
C SER A 65 -8.66 -1.96 0.94
N GLN A 66 -8.49 -0.93 1.76
CA GLN A 66 -9.26 0.30 1.66
C GLN A 66 -8.49 1.49 2.21
N TYR A 67 -8.56 2.64 1.52
CA TYR A 67 -8.09 3.89 2.09
C TYR A 67 -9.07 4.39 3.17
N LEU A 68 -8.52 4.96 4.24
CA LEU A 68 -9.30 5.52 5.34
C LEU A 68 -9.37 7.04 5.20
N GLY A 69 -10.58 7.60 5.13
CA GLY A 69 -10.81 9.04 5.02
C GLY A 69 -11.93 9.40 4.05
N ASP A 70 -12.00 10.67 3.69
CA ASP A 70 -12.96 11.18 2.71
C ASP A 70 -12.56 10.76 1.27
N PRO A 71 -13.46 10.11 0.50
CA PRO A 71 -13.12 9.63 -0.84
C PRO A 71 -12.67 10.72 -1.82
N GLU A 72 -13.23 11.93 -1.74
CA GLU A 72 -12.85 13.01 -2.64
C GLU A 72 -11.45 13.53 -2.31
N GLU A 73 -11.13 13.69 -1.03
CA GLU A 73 -9.79 14.06 -0.58
C GLU A 73 -8.74 13.04 -1.00
N ILE A 74 -9.05 11.75 -0.86
CA ILE A 74 -8.18 10.66 -1.26
C ILE A 74 -7.93 10.70 -2.77
N ALA A 75 -8.98 10.88 -3.58
CA ALA A 75 -8.87 10.98 -5.02
C ALA A 75 -8.04 12.19 -5.45
N ARG A 76 -8.24 13.36 -4.82
CA ARG A 76 -7.41 14.56 -5.04
C ARG A 76 -5.94 14.31 -4.70
N ALA A 77 -5.66 13.67 -3.57
CA ALA A 77 -4.30 13.35 -3.14
C ALA A 77 -3.60 12.37 -4.10
N ALA A 78 -4.31 11.35 -4.58
CA ALA A 78 -3.77 10.39 -5.55
C ALA A 78 -3.48 11.05 -6.90
N ALA A 79 -4.38 11.92 -7.38
CA ALA A 79 -4.18 12.68 -8.60
C ALA A 79 -2.98 13.65 -8.50
N ALA A 80 -2.78 14.27 -7.33
CA ALA A 80 -1.62 15.12 -7.08
C ALA A 80 -0.30 14.34 -7.19
N VAL A 81 -0.24 13.12 -6.65
CA VAL A 81 0.94 12.23 -6.79
C VAL A 81 1.18 11.85 -8.25
N ALA A 82 0.12 11.51 -9.00
CA ALA A 82 0.24 11.18 -10.42
C ALA A 82 0.77 12.37 -11.25
N ALA A 83 0.34 13.60 -10.93
CA ALA A 83 0.79 14.81 -11.62
C ALA A 83 2.28 15.12 -11.40
N GLN A 84 2.86 14.75 -10.25
CA GLN A 84 4.29 14.93 -9.99
C GLN A 84 5.17 14.17 -11.00
N GLY A 85 4.70 13.02 -11.48
CA GLY A 85 5.41 12.23 -12.49
C GLY A 85 5.39 12.84 -13.89
N LYS A 86 4.45 13.75 -14.18
CA LYS A 86 4.28 14.41 -15.50
C LYS A 86 5.08 15.70 -15.66
N ALA A 87 5.54 16.29 -14.56
CA ALA A 87 6.25 17.57 -14.56
C ALA A 87 7.77 17.44 -14.86
N LYS A 88 8.20 16.30 -15.42
CA LYS A 88 9.59 16.04 -15.81
C LYS A 88 9.74 15.99 -17.32
#